data_AF-A0A1I5L903-F1
#
_entry.id   AF-A0A1I5L903-F1
#
_cell.length_a   1.000
_cell.length_b   1.000
_cell.length_c   1.000
_cell.angle_alpha   90.00
_cell.angle_beta   90.00
_cell.angle_gamma   90.00
#
_symmetry.space_group_name_H-M   'P 1'
#
loop_
_entity.id
_entity.type
_entity.pdbx_description
1 polymer ?
#
loop_
_entity_poly.entity_id
_entity_poly.type
_entity_poly.pdbx_seq_one_letter_code
_entity_poly.pdbx_strand_id
1 'polypeptide(L)'
;MMGARGFFLPFAMTPYVKEEYSKLGVAEHHMDQIPTSMRDVYVLTDSWYAATSLIHNVLQRGWHFIGGLKSNRVLLNGCIPQPVRDWANQ
;
A
#
# COMPACT_ATOMS: atom_id res chain seq x y z
N MET A 1 -3.55 -14.89 14.49
CA MET A 1 -3.37 -15.91 13.42
C MET A 1 -2.09 -16.67 13.72
N MET A 2 -2.13 -18.01 13.82
CA MET A 2 -0.93 -18.82 14.05
C MET A 2 -0.08 -18.85 12.79
N GLY A 3 1.16 -18.40 12.87
CA GLY A 3 2.12 -18.51 11.77
C GLY A 3 2.61 -19.95 11.59
N ALA A 4 3.19 -20.25 10.42
CA ALA A 4 3.67 -21.58 10.04
C ALA A 4 4.74 -22.19 10.96
N ARG A 5 5.27 -21.42 11.92
CA ARG A 5 6.29 -21.83 12.90
C ARG A 5 5.80 -21.75 14.36
N GLY A 6 4.49 -21.67 14.58
CA GLY A 6 3.91 -21.57 15.94
C GLY A 6 4.07 -20.19 16.61
N PHE A 7 4.67 -19.21 15.92
CA PHE A 7 4.72 -17.83 16.39
C PHE A 7 3.43 -17.09 16.08
N PHE A 8 2.99 -16.26 17.02
CA PHE A 8 1.90 -15.32 16.79
C PHE A 8 2.46 -14.10 16.06
N LEU A 9 2.01 -13.90 14.83
CA LEU A 9 2.31 -12.65 14.14
C LEU A 9 1.37 -11.57 14.69
N PRO A 10 1.88 -10.40 15.11
CA PRO A 10 1.01 -9.29 15.46
C PRO A 10 0.20 -8.92 14.21
N PHE A 11 -1.12 -8.92 14.37
CA PHE A 11 -2.04 -8.58 13.29
C PHE A 11 -3.16 -7.70 13.84
N ALA A 12 -3.67 -6.81 13.00
CA ALA A 12 -4.84 -6.00 13.27
C ALA A 12 -5.84 -6.20 12.13
N MET A 13 -7.12 -6.27 12.46
CA MET A 13 -8.21 -6.34 11.48
C MET A 13 -9.32 -5.41 11.94
N THR A 14 -9.62 -4.41 11.12
CA THR A 14 -10.72 -3.48 11.35
C THR A 14 -11.78 -3.68 10.27
N PRO A 15 -13.04 -3.95 10.63
CA PRO A 15 -14.13 -3.98 9.67
C PRO A 15 -14.27 -2.61 9.01
N TYR A 16 -14.40 -2.59 7.68
CA TYR A 16 -14.63 -1.34 6.97
C TYR A 16 -16.06 -0.86 7.18
N VAL A 17 -16.22 0.34 7.72
CA VAL A 17 -17.48 1.06 7.88
C VAL A 17 -17.44 2.29 6.98
N LYS A 18 -18.35 2.35 5.99
CA LYS A 18 -18.29 3.32 4.89
C LYS A 18 -18.52 4.76 5.36
N GLU A 19 -19.28 4.92 6.43
CA GLU A 19 -19.73 6.20 6.97
C GLU A 19 -18.66 6.89 7.84
N GLU A 20 -17.64 6.15 8.31
CA GLU A 20 -16.62 6.68 9.22
C GLU A 20 -15.33 7.05 8.49
N TYR A 21 -14.73 6.08 7.79
CA TYR A 21 -13.44 6.25 7.14
C TYR A 21 -13.49 5.76 5.69
N SER A 22 -12.64 6.34 4.84
CA SER A 22 -12.33 5.72 3.56
C SER A 22 -11.45 4.48 3.79
N LYS A 23 -11.45 3.53 2.84
CA LYS A 23 -10.57 2.35 2.90
C LYS A 23 -9.08 2.74 3.05
N LEU A 24 -8.68 3.83 2.40
CA LEU A 24 -7.33 4.38 2.53
C LEU A 24 -7.10 4.95 3.93
N GLY A 25 -8.08 5.65 4.50
CA GLY A 25 -7.99 6.18 5.86
C GLY A 25 -7.84 5.08 6.92
N VAL A 26 -8.52 3.94 6.76
CA VAL A 26 -8.33 2.77 7.64
C VAL A 26 -6.90 2.23 7.53
N ALA A 27 -6.35 2.14 6.31
CA ALA A 27 -4.97 1.70 6.11
C ALA A 27 -3.96 2.68 6.74
N GLU A 28 -4.15 3.99 6.56
CA GLU A 28 -3.32 5.03 7.17
C GLU A 28 -3.38 4.97 8.70
N HIS A 29 -4.58 4.84 9.28
CA HIS A 29 -4.74 4.68 10.72
C HIS A 29 -3.97 3.47 11.26
N HIS A 30 -4.00 2.33 10.55
CA HIS A 30 -3.22 1.16 10.94
C HIS A 30 -1.71 1.41 10.84
N MET A 31 -1.25 2.12 9.82
CA MET A 31 0.16 2.46 9.67
C MET A 31 0.64 3.38 10.81
N ASP A 32 -0.19 4.31 11.29
CA ASP A 32 0.15 5.20 12.39
C ASP A 32 0.35 4.48 13.73
N GLN A 33 -0.18 3.27 13.88
CA GLN A 33 0.05 2.43 15.06
C GLN A 33 1.36 1.65 15.00
N ILE A 34 2.04 1.61 13.85
CA ILE A 34 3.31 0.91 13.70
C ILE A 34 4.41 1.81 14.28
N PRO A 35 5.14 1.35 15.31
CA PRO A 35 6.18 2.17 15.91
C PRO A 35 7.31 2.42 14.90
N THR A 36 7.75 3.68 14.83
CA THR A 36 8.94 4.04 14.05
C THR A 36 10.14 3.27 14.59
N SER A 37 10.79 2.48 13.74
CA SER A 37 11.96 1.69 14.09
C SER A 37 13.09 1.96 13.11
N MET A 38 14.34 1.63 13.47
CA MET A 38 15.48 1.70 12.55
C MET A 38 15.47 0.61 11.46
N ARG A 39 14.44 -0.24 11.42
CA ARG A 39 14.33 -1.33 10.44
C ARG A 39 13.51 -0.88 9.24
N ASP A 40 13.89 -1.37 8.07
CA ASP A 40 13.13 -1.15 6.85
C ASP A 40 11.71 -1.76 6.98
N VAL A 41 10.72 -0.95 6.66
CA VAL A 41 9.31 -1.37 6.64
C VAL A 41 8.86 -1.49 5.18
N TYR A 42 8.29 -2.64 4.84
CA TYR A 42 7.75 -2.92 3.51
C TYR A 42 6.23 -3.06 3.58
N VAL A 43 5.53 -2.19 2.87
CA VAL A 43 4.06 -2.18 2.80
C VAL A 43 3.64 -2.92 1.53
N LEU A 44 3.11 -4.13 1.71
CA LEU A 44 2.56 -4.95 0.63
C LEU A 44 1.05 -4.71 0.50
N THR A 45 0.60 -4.31 -0.69
CA THR A 45 -0.81 -4.00 -0.94
C THR A 45 -1.35 -4.70 -2.18
N ASP A 46 -2.67 -4.90 -2.22
CA ASP A 46 -3.35 -5.28 -3.46
C ASP A 46 -3.42 -4.11 -4.46
N SER A 47 -3.77 -4.40 -5.71
CA SER A 47 -3.76 -3.40 -6.78
C SER A 47 -4.83 -2.31 -6.70
N TRP A 48 -5.82 -2.46 -5.82
CA TRP A 48 -6.83 -1.44 -5.55
C TRP A 48 -6.30 -0.36 -4.61
N TYR A 49 -5.29 -0.68 -3.78
CA TYR A 49 -4.66 0.25 -2.84
C TYR A 49 -3.43 0.97 -3.39
N ALA A 50 -3.01 0.68 -4.64
CA ALA A 50 -2.00 1.45 -5.35
C ALA A 50 -2.52 2.83 -5.81
N ALA A 51 -3.02 3.60 -4.85
CA ALA A 51 -3.43 5.00 -4.98
C ALA A 51 -2.23 5.91 -4.67
N THR A 52 -2.11 7.00 -5.43
CA THR A 52 -1.03 7.98 -5.29
C THR A 52 -0.89 8.49 -3.85
N SER A 53 -2.01 8.77 -3.17
CA SER A 53 -2.00 9.23 -1.78
C SER A 53 -1.36 8.22 -0.82
N LEU A 54 -1.70 6.93 -0.94
CA LEU A 54 -1.12 5.88 -0.09
C LEU A 54 0.37 5.71 -0.36
N ILE A 55 0.77 5.68 -1.63
CA ILE A 55 2.17 5.57 -2.03
C ILE A 55 2.98 6.73 -1.43
N HIS A 56 2.50 7.97 -1.57
CA HIS A 56 3.18 9.12 -0.97
C HIS A 56 3.25 9.03 0.56
N ASN A 57 2.16 8.62 1.21
CA ASN A 57 2.08 8.46 2.65
C ASN A 57 3.13 7.44 3.17
N VAL A 58 3.30 6.31 2.47
CA VAL A 58 4.33 5.29 2.78
C VAL A 58 5.74 5.86 2.56
N LEU A 59 5.99 6.50 1.43
CA LEU A 59 7.32 7.05 1.11
C LEU A 59 7.72 8.18 2.06
N GLN A 60 6.79 9.03 2.49
CA GLN A 60 7.03 10.09 3.47
C GLN A 60 7.44 9.57 4.84
N ARG A 61 7.04 8.34 5.20
CA ARG A 61 7.49 7.64 6.43
C ARG A 61 8.89 7.03 6.30
N GLY A 62 9.50 7.13 5.13
CA GLY A 62 10.76 6.44 4.82
C GLY A 62 10.60 4.94 4.61
N TRP A 63 9.37 4.48 4.32
CA TRP A 63 9.06 3.06 4.12
C TRP A 63 9.03 2.71 2.64
N HIS A 64 9.06 1.40 2.34
CA HIS A 64 9.00 0.88 0.98
C HIS A 64 7.58 0.44 0.63
N PHE A 65 7.11 0.81 -0.56
CA PHE A 65 5.81 0.39 -1.08
C PHE A 65 5.99 -0.73 -2.11
N ILE A 66 5.23 -1.82 -1.95
CA ILE A 66 5.14 -2.92 -2.91
C ILE A 66 3.66 -3.16 -3.21
N GLY A 67 3.26 -3.00 -4.47
CA GLY A 67 1.87 -3.20 -4.85
C GLY A 67 1.72 -3.40 -6.35
N GLY A 68 0.68 -4.15 -6.73
CA GLY A 68 0.33 -4.30 -8.13
C GLY A 68 -0.25 -3.01 -8.70
N LEU A 69 0.18 -2.59 -9.88
CA LEU A 69 -0.49 -1.50 -10.58
C LEU A 69 -1.60 -2.06 -11.47
N LYS A 70 -2.79 -1.47 -11.39
CA LYS A 70 -3.88 -1.85 -12.30
C LYS A 70 -3.51 -1.44 -13.72
N SER A 71 -3.72 -2.35 -14.67
CA SER A 71 -3.32 -2.20 -16.08
C SER A 71 -3.85 -0.94 -16.78
N ASN A 72 -4.98 -0.41 -16.32
CA ASN A 72 -5.62 0.79 -16.86
C ASN A 72 -5.12 2.10 -16.22
N ARG A 73 -4.22 2.06 -15.23
CA ARG A 73 -3.57 3.27 -14.71
C ARG A 73 -2.65 3.86 -15.77
N VAL A 74 -2.57 5.18 -15.81
CA VAL A 74 -1.66 5.91 -16.71
C VAL A 74 -0.41 6.26 -15.93
N LEU A 75 0.73 5.82 -16.43
CA LEU A 75 2.05 6.21 -15.94
C LEU A 75 2.50 7.47 -16.67
N LEU A 76 3.06 8.39 -15.91
CA LEU A 76 3.77 9.56 -16.44
C LEU A 76 5.26 9.24 -16.41
N ASN A 77 5.77 8.72 -17.53
CA ASN A 77 7.21 8.49 -17.70
C ASN A 77 7.76 9.64 -18.56
N GLY A 78 8.23 10.70 -17.92
CA GLY A 78 8.56 11.96 -18.60
C GLY A 78 7.29 12.68 -19.10
N CYS A 79 7.30 13.14 -20.35
CA CYS A 79 6.19 13.90 -20.95
C CYS A 79 5.15 13.05 -21.69
N ILE A 80 5.25 11.71 -21.68
CA ILE A 80 4.36 10.83 -22.43
C ILE A 80 3.50 10.03 -21.44
N PRO A 81 2.18 10.32 -21.33
CA PRO A 81 1.27 9.49 -20.57
C PRO A 81 1.04 8.16 -21.30
N GLN A 82 1.27 7.04 -20.62
CA GLN A 82 1.02 5.71 -21.18
C GLN A 82 0.34 4.77 -20.18
N PRO A 83 -0.66 3.97 -20.57
CA PRO A 83 -1.24 2.95 -19.71
C PRO A 83 -0.22 1.91 -19.25
N VAL A 84 -0.37 1.40 -18.02
CA VAL A 84 0.51 0.36 -17.43
C VAL A 84 0.58 -0.88 -18.32
N ARG A 85 -0.53 -1.31 -18.93
CA ARG A 85 -0.53 -2.45 -19.86
C ARG A 85 0.39 -2.25 -21.07
N ASP A 86 0.49 -1.02 -21.56
CA ASP A 86 1.23 -0.74 -22.79
C ASP A 86 2.71 -0.60 -22.43
N TRP A 87 3.02 0.03 -21.29
CA TRP A 87 4.35 0.06 -20.71
C TRP A 87 4.91 -1.33 -20.39
N ALA A 88 4.11 -2.24 -19.84
CA ALA A 88 4.56 -3.57 -19.45
C ALA A 88 4.90 -4.51 -20.62
N ASN A 89 4.52 -4.13 -21.85
CA ASN A 89 4.79 -4.90 -23.07
C ASN A 89 5.90 -4.27 -23.93
N GLN A 90 6.61 -3.26 -23.41
CA GLN A 90 7.82 -2.68 -24.03
C GLN A 90 9.06 -3.50 -23.67
#